data_AF-A0A818UHJ6-F1
#
_entry.id   AF-A0A818UHJ6-F1
#
_cell.length_a   1.000
_cell.length_b   1.000
_cell.length_c   1.000
_cell.angle_alpha   90.00
_cell.angle_beta   90.00
_cell.angle_gamma   90.00
#
_symmetry.space_group_name_H-M   'P 1'
#
loop_
_entity.id
_entity.type
_entity.pdbx_description
1 polymer ?
#
loop_
_entity_poly.entity_id
_entity_poly.type
_entity_poly.pdbx_seq_one_letter_code
_entity_poly.pdbx_strand_id
1 'polypeptide(L)'
;MSKEQKEFDGTLGAISLMIFSHFIPFYFTLSLRYNSGGLYYPSSFNEFIENVKETCSPTWSACYLYMGFFLIQLILAAILPGPEVKGLPVPTENNRQYTYKCNALTMLVFNINMH
;
A
#
# COMPACT_ATOMS: atom_id res chain seq x y z
N MET A 1 11.76 21.11 -25.48
CA MET A 1 11.68 21.17 -24.00
C MET A 1 10.23 20.90 -23.62
N SER A 2 9.86 19.63 -23.45
CA SER A 2 8.50 19.27 -23.03
C SER A 2 8.27 19.87 -21.64
N LYS A 3 7.21 20.67 -21.49
CA LYS A 3 6.75 21.09 -20.16
C LYS A 3 6.47 19.80 -19.39
N GLU A 4 7.28 19.49 -18.36
CA GLU A 4 6.88 18.53 -17.34
C GLU A 4 5.53 19.02 -16.81
N GLN A 5 4.47 18.27 -17.09
CA GLN A 5 3.22 18.47 -16.39
C GLN A 5 3.52 18.16 -14.93
N LYS A 6 3.43 19.18 -14.08
CA LYS A 6 3.54 18.97 -12.64
C LYS A 6 2.43 18.00 -12.25
N GLU A 7 2.82 16.79 -11.85
CA GLU A 7 1.87 15.80 -11.35
C GLU A 7 1.10 16.42 -10.17
N PHE A 8 -0.23 16.28 -10.20
CA PHE A 8 -1.12 16.76 -9.14
C PHE A 8 -0.99 18.25 -8.80
N ASP A 9 -0.84 19.10 -9.83
CA ASP A 9 -0.71 20.56 -9.67
C ASP A 9 0.55 21.00 -8.87
N GLY A 10 1.53 20.10 -8.76
CA GLY A 10 2.80 20.34 -8.10
C GLY A 10 2.84 19.87 -6.64
N THR A 11 3.85 20.36 -5.90
CA THR A 11 4.21 19.84 -4.57
C THR A 11 3.07 19.94 -3.55
N LEU A 12 2.25 20.99 -3.61
CA LEU A 12 1.13 21.18 -2.67
C LEU A 12 0.03 20.14 -2.85
N GLY A 13 -0.37 19.86 -4.10
CA GLY A 13 -1.37 18.83 -4.38
C GLY A 13 -0.86 17.44 -4.07
N ALA A 14 0.43 17.15 -4.35
CA ALA A 14 1.05 15.89 -3.97
C ALA A 14 1.05 15.68 -2.44
N ILE A 15 1.45 16.68 -1.64
CA ILE A 15 1.43 16.59 -0.17
C ILE A 15 -0.01 16.40 0.34
N SER A 16 -0.97 17.13 -0.22
CA SER A 16 -2.38 16.99 0.15
C SER A 16 -2.89 15.58 -0.09
N LEU A 17 -2.58 14.98 -1.25
CA LEU A 17 -2.95 13.61 -1.57
C LEU A 17 -2.25 12.58 -0.69
N MET A 18 -0.98 12.80 -0.33
CA MET A 18 -0.26 11.93 0.60
C MET A 18 -0.93 11.92 1.98
N ILE A 19 -1.31 13.09 2.52
CA ILE A 19 -1.98 13.17 3.82
C ILE A 19 -3.37 12.52 3.74
N PHE A 20 -4.13 12.84 2.70
CA PHE A 20 -5.50 12.34 2.53
C PHE A 20 -5.56 10.81 2.35
N SER A 21 -4.65 10.23 1.55
CA SER A 21 -4.60 8.79 1.30
C SER A 21 -4.31 7.97 2.55
N HIS A 22 -3.51 8.51 3.48
CA HIS A 22 -3.22 7.85 4.74
C HIS A 22 -4.31 8.08 5.78
N PHE A 23 -5.08 9.17 5.70
CA PHE A 23 -6.17 9.46 6.63
C PHE A 23 -7.42 8.59 6.38
N ILE A 24 -7.77 8.33 5.12
CA ILE A 24 -8.98 7.59 4.74
C ILE A 24 -9.08 6.19 5.41
N PRO A 25 -8.03 5.34 5.41
CA PRO A 25 -8.10 4.02 6.04
C PRO A 25 -8.42 4.07 7.53
N PHE A 26 -7.86 5.04 8.28
CA PHE A 26 -8.19 5.23 9.69
C PHE A 26 -9.66 5.61 9.87
N TYR A 27 -10.16 6.56 9.06
CA TYR A 27 -11.56 6.97 9.11
C TYR A 27 -12.53 5.82 8.82
N PHE A 28 -12.26 5.00 7.80
CA PHE A 28 -13.08 3.83 7.49
C PHE A 28 -13.00 2.76 8.57
N THR A 29 -11.83 2.55 9.19
CA THR A 29 -11.69 1.60 10.31
C THR A 29 -12.54 2.03 11.50
N LEU A 30 -12.52 3.32 11.85
CA LEU A 30 -13.38 3.87 12.90
C LEU A 30 -14.86 3.79 12.55
N SER A 31 -15.23 4.06 11.30
CA SER A 31 -16.61 3.94 10.81
C SER A 31 -17.14 2.51 10.92
N LEU A 32 -16.32 1.53 10.58
CA LEU A 32 -16.65 0.11 10.76
C LEU A 32 -16.77 -0.26 12.23
N ARG A 33 -15.88 0.24 13.09
CA ARG A 33 -15.81 -0.12 14.51
C ARG A 33 -16.93 0.49 15.35
N TYR A 34 -17.20 1.78 15.18
CA TYR A 34 -18.09 2.55 16.06
C TYR A 34 -19.46 2.86 15.45
N ASN A 35 -19.62 2.71 14.12
CA ASN A 35 -20.88 3.03 13.44
C ASN A 35 -21.33 1.92 12.47
N SER A 36 -20.85 0.68 12.62
CA SER A 36 -21.20 -0.48 11.79
C SER A 36 -21.09 -0.23 10.27
N GLY A 37 -20.15 0.62 9.86
CA GLY A 37 -19.94 1.00 8.46
C GLY A 37 -20.73 2.24 8.00
N GLY A 38 -21.54 2.85 8.87
CA GLY A 38 -22.14 4.17 8.67
C GLY A 38 -21.13 5.29 8.82
N LEU A 39 -21.53 6.52 8.45
CA LEU A 39 -20.65 7.68 8.46
C LEU A 39 -20.30 8.09 9.90
N TYR A 40 -19.03 7.98 10.27
CA TYR A 40 -18.57 8.28 11.62
C TYR A 40 -18.42 9.79 11.84
N TYR A 41 -19.05 10.30 12.89
CA TYR A 41 -18.97 11.69 13.32
C TYR A 41 -18.50 11.75 14.77
N PRO A 42 -17.22 12.06 15.04
CA PRO A 42 -16.74 12.25 16.39
C PRO A 42 -17.31 13.55 16.96
N SER A 43 -17.62 13.58 18.26
CA SER A 43 -18.15 14.77 18.94
C SER A 43 -17.05 15.82 19.13
N SER A 44 -15.78 15.39 19.16
CA SER A 44 -14.62 16.28 19.24
C SER A 44 -13.40 15.71 18.50
N PHE A 45 -12.44 16.58 18.16
CA PHE A 45 -11.18 16.13 17.56
C PHE A 45 -10.34 15.26 18.52
N ASN A 46 -10.44 15.50 19.83
CA ASN A 46 -9.74 14.69 20.84
C ASN A 46 -10.29 13.27 20.88
N GLU A 47 -11.62 13.10 20.84
CA GLU A 47 -12.28 11.80 20.74
C GLU A 47 -11.85 11.04 19.48
N PHE A 48 -11.71 11.74 18.34
CA PHE A 48 -11.18 11.12 17.12
C PHE A 48 -9.78 10.53 17.35
N ILE A 49 -8.87 11.29 17.95
CA ILE A 49 -7.48 10.85 18.18
C ILE A 49 -7.42 9.71 19.21
N GLU A 50 -8.24 9.74 20.25
CA GLU A 50 -8.35 8.67 21.24
C GLU A 50 -8.87 7.37 20.59
N ASN A 51 -9.93 7.45 19.80
CA ASN A 51 -10.49 6.29 19.10
C ASN A 51 -9.52 5.70 18.06
N VAL A 52 -8.74 6.54 17.36
CA VAL A 52 -7.64 6.08 16.49
C VAL A 52 -6.58 5.34 17.30
N LYS A 53 -6.16 5.88 18.45
CA LYS A 53 -5.15 5.24 19.30
C LYS A 53 -5.65 3.91 19.85
N GLU A 54 -6.89 3.83 20.28
CA GLU A 54 -7.49 2.60 20.80
C GLU A 54 -7.59 1.53 19.70
N THR A 55 -8.10 1.89 18.53
CA THR A 55 -8.44 0.92 17.47
C THR A 55 -7.24 0.55 16.59
N CYS A 56 -6.34 1.49 16.35
CA CYS A 56 -5.26 1.37 15.37
C CYS A 56 -3.87 1.42 15.99
N SER A 57 -3.74 1.14 17.30
CA SER A 57 -2.43 1.08 17.96
C SER A 57 -1.54 0.02 17.31
N PRO A 58 -0.28 0.36 16.95
CA PRO A 58 0.65 -0.63 16.45
C PRO A 58 1.00 -1.62 17.57
N THR A 59 0.83 -2.91 17.30
CA THR A 59 1.26 -3.98 18.20
C THR A 59 2.50 -4.67 17.65
N TRP A 60 3.40 -5.10 18.54
CA TRP A 60 4.59 -5.84 18.15
C TRP A 60 4.25 -7.15 17.45
N SER A 61 3.19 -7.84 17.89
CA SER A 61 2.68 -9.05 17.24
C SER A 61 2.25 -8.80 15.79
N ALA A 62 1.47 -7.74 15.53
CA ALA A 62 1.09 -7.37 14.18
C ALA A 62 2.31 -7.00 13.31
N CYS A 63 3.28 -6.29 13.90
CA CYS A 63 4.53 -5.96 13.21
C CYS A 63 5.30 -7.23 12.79
N TYR A 64 5.54 -8.17 13.71
CA TYR A 64 6.24 -9.40 13.40
C TYR A 64 5.49 -10.27 12.39
N LEU A 65 4.16 -10.38 12.51
CA LEU A 65 3.34 -11.15 11.58
C LEU A 65 3.40 -10.55 10.17
N TYR A 66 3.24 -9.23 10.05
CA TYR A 66 3.31 -8.53 8.77
C TYR A 66 4.71 -8.61 8.16
N MET A 67 5.76 -8.41 8.95
CA MET A 67 7.15 -8.51 8.48
C MET A 67 7.49 -9.94 8.04
N GLY A 68 7.04 -10.96 8.78
CA GLY A 68 7.21 -12.36 8.40
C GLY A 68 6.51 -12.65 7.08
N PHE A 69 5.25 -12.23 6.93
CA PHE A 69 4.50 -12.35 5.68
C PHE A 69 5.23 -11.66 4.52
N PHE A 70 5.65 -10.41 4.70
CA PHE A 70 6.36 -9.63 3.70
C PHE A 70 7.66 -10.31 3.25
N LEU A 71 8.47 -10.81 4.19
CA LEU A 71 9.71 -11.51 3.88
C LEU A 71 9.46 -12.80 3.10
N ILE A 72 8.43 -13.57 3.47
CA ILE A 72 8.04 -14.78 2.72
C ILE A 72 7.65 -14.41 1.29
N GLN A 73 6.85 -13.36 1.09
CA GLN A 73 6.47 -12.92 -0.26
C GLN A 73 7.69 -12.47 -1.07
N LEU A 74 8.66 -11.79 -0.47
CA LEU A 74 9.91 -11.42 -1.14
C LEU A 74 10.73 -12.65 -1.57
N ILE A 75 10.85 -13.65 -0.70
CA ILE A 75 11.55 -14.90 -1.00
C ILE A 75 10.86 -15.64 -2.14
N LEU A 76 9.53 -15.76 -2.11
CA LEU A 76 8.75 -16.40 -3.16
C LEU A 76 8.87 -15.63 -4.50
N ALA A 77 8.82 -14.30 -4.46
CA ALA A 77 9.01 -13.46 -5.64
C ALA A 77 10.40 -13.67 -6.28
N ALA A 78 11.44 -13.94 -5.49
CA ALA A 78 12.77 -14.25 -6.01
C ALA A 78 12.84 -15.67 -6.61
N ILE A 79 12.35 -16.68 -5.89
CA ILE A 79 12.61 -18.09 -6.20
C ILE A 79 11.62 -18.65 -7.22
N LEU A 80 10.32 -18.35 -7.09
CA LEU A 80 9.29 -19.03 -7.89
C LEU A 80 9.47 -18.78 -9.39
N PRO A 81 9.23 -19.79 -10.24
CA PRO A 81 9.37 -19.65 -11.68
C PRO A 81 8.27 -18.74 -12.24
N GLY A 82 8.62 -17.98 -13.28
CA GLY A 82 7.69 -17.15 -14.02
C GLY A 82 8.35 -16.60 -15.29
N PRO A 83 7.55 -16.14 -16.26
CA PRO A 83 8.05 -15.53 -17.49
C PRO A 83 8.81 -14.24 -17.17
N GLU A 84 9.89 -14.02 -17.90
CA GLU A 84 10.63 -12.76 -17.90
C GLU A 84 10.13 -11.87 -19.04
N VAL A 85 9.65 -10.67 -18.71
CA VAL A 85 9.05 -9.72 -19.65
C VAL A 85 9.82 -8.41 -19.60
N LYS A 86 10.13 -7.84 -20.78
CA LYS A 86 10.73 -6.51 -20.85
C LYS A 86 9.67 -5.45 -20.59
N GLY A 87 9.95 -4.55 -19.66
CA GLY A 87 9.11 -3.39 -19.40
C GLY A 87 9.25 -2.30 -20.45
N LEU A 88 8.50 -1.22 -20.23
CA LEU A 88 8.56 -0.04 -21.07
C LEU A 88 9.96 0.62 -20.99
N PRO A 89 10.46 1.18 -22.10
CA PRO A 89 11.72 1.90 -22.09
C PRO A 89 11.60 3.13 -21.19
N VAL A 90 12.54 3.30 -20.28
CA VAL A 90 12.56 4.43 -19.35
C VAL A 90 13.27 5.62 -20.01
N PRO A 91 12.57 6.73 -20.32
CA PRO A 91 13.15 7.85 -21.08
C PRO A 91 14.29 8.56 -20.35
N THR A 92 14.24 8.58 -19.01
CA THR A 92 15.26 9.19 -18.15
C THR A 92 16.54 8.36 -18.06
N GLU A 93 16.51 7.10 -18.49
CA GLU A 93 17.66 6.18 -18.46
C GLU A 93 18.03 5.70 -19.87
N ASN A 94 18.14 6.62 -20.83
CA ASN A 94 18.52 6.30 -22.22
C ASN A 94 17.65 5.20 -22.87
N ASN A 95 16.35 5.17 -22.56
CA ASN A 95 15.41 4.14 -23.03
C ASN A 95 15.78 2.70 -22.60
N ARG A 96 16.45 2.53 -21.46
CA ARG A 96 16.73 1.22 -20.89
C ARG A 96 15.43 0.48 -20.60
N GLN A 97 15.37 -0.79 -21.02
CA GLN A 97 14.27 -1.70 -20.70
C GLN A 97 14.70 -2.67 -19.61
N TYR A 98 13.97 -2.67 -18.51
CA TYR A 98 14.19 -3.61 -17.41
C TYR A 98 13.47 -4.93 -17.68
N THR A 99 14.12 -6.04 -17.33
CA THR A 99 13.53 -7.37 -17.35
C THR A 99 12.82 -7.61 -16.03
N TYR A 100 11.51 -7.89 -16.09
CA TYR A 100 10.67 -8.18 -14.93
C TYR A 100 10.31 -9.66 -14.91
N LYS A 101 10.50 -10.30 -13.76
CA LYS A 101 10.06 -11.68 -13.52
C LYS A 101 8.60 -11.67 -13.07
N CYS A 102 7.69 -12.07 -13.95
CA CYS A 102 6.25 -12.03 -13.72
C CYS A 102 5.73 -13.36 -13.16
N ASN A 103 6.05 -13.66 -11.90
CA ASN A 103 5.66 -14.90 -11.22
C ASN A 103 4.43 -14.76 -10.29
N ALA A 104 3.65 -13.68 -10.44
CA ALA A 104 2.51 -13.39 -9.58
C ALA A 104 1.47 -14.53 -9.52
N LEU A 105 1.17 -15.18 -10.66
CA LEU A 105 0.21 -16.28 -10.71
C LEU A 105 0.73 -17.52 -9.97
N THR A 106 1.99 -17.89 -10.22
CA THR A 106 2.65 -19.01 -9.51
C THR A 106 2.67 -18.76 -8.01
N MET A 107 3.00 -17.52 -7.61
CA MET A 107 3.01 -17.09 -6.21
C MET A 107 1.62 -17.18 -5.57
N LEU A 108 0.57 -16.75 -6.26
CA LEU A 108 -0.80 -16.82 -5.76
C LEU A 108 -1.25 -18.26 -5.55
N VAL A 109 -1.06 -19.12 -6.55
CA VAL A 109 -1.42 -20.55 -6.46
C VAL A 109 -0.65 -21.22 -5.34
N PHE A 110 0.65 -20.96 -5.22
CA PHE A 110 1.48 -21.53 -4.16
C PHE A 110 0.99 -21.13 -2.76
N ASN A 111 0.70 -19.84 -2.54
CA ASN A 111 0.20 -19.36 -1.24
C ASN A 111 -1.15 -20.00 -0.86
N ILE A 112 -2.09 -20.13 -1.80
CA ILE A 112 -3.42 -20.68 -1.51
C ILE A 112 -3.39 -22.18 -1.23
N ASN A 113 -2.55 -22.94 -1.94
CA ASN A 113 -2.48 -24.41 -1.79
C ASN A 113 -1.59 -24.88 -0.62
N MET A 114 -0.98 -23.96 0.14
CA MET A 114 -0.17 -24.28 1.32
C MET A 114 -1.00 -24.44 2.62
N HIS A 115 -2.32 -24.29 2.51
CA HIS A 115 -3.33 -24.60 3.54
C HIS A 115 -3.98 -25.96 3.27
#